data_AF-Q6QNB8-F1
#
_entry.id   AF-Q6QNB8-F1
#
_cell.length_a   1.000
_cell.length_b   1.000
_cell.length_c   1.000
_cell.angle_alpha   90.00
_cell.angle_beta   90.00
_cell.angle_gamma   90.00
#
_symmetry.space_group_name_H-M   'P 1'
#
loop_
_entity.id
_entity.type
_entity.pdbx_description
1 polymer ?
#
loop_
_entity_poly.entity_id
_entity_poly.type
_entity_poly.pdbx_seq_one_letter_code
_entity_poly.pdbx_strand_id
1 'polypeptide(L)'
;MVDHSMRNNLRPLAPKGPDTEARPTSRSPEETRTKRASTACGECKLRRTKCTVDDSGGPCTECALHNRECIIDELADRRRKIAAKETEENLRRTQMELQATRRELEYYRSYVNYLLTSIRSCQEGDLSKIVKVIRRGTSDEEILSYLSQIVPVFPPFDPRTSRGSDLMDGENGLTPGRRAPGPAYR
;
A
#
# COMPACT_ATOMS: atom_id res chain seq x y z
N MET A 1 -25.41 28.97 18.15
CA MET A 1 -24.71 28.17 17.13
C MET A 1 -23.87 29.14 16.31
N VAL A 2 -22.55 29.15 16.51
CA VAL A 2 -21.63 30.04 15.77
C VAL A 2 -20.62 29.13 15.09
N ASP A 3 -20.81 28.95 13.79
CA ASP A 3 -19.99 28.08 12.94
C ASP A 3 -18.66 28.79 12.63
N HIS A 4 -17.57 28.34 13.25
CA HIS A 4 -16.21 28.76 12.93
C HIS A 4 -15.74 28.03 11.67
N SER A 5 -16.16 28.53 10.51
CA SER A 5 -15.63 28.09 9.22
C SER A 5 -14.17 28.56 9.08
N MET A 6 -13.25 27.62 9.23
CA MET A 6 -11.81 27.78 8.98
C MET A 6 -11.60 28.26 7.53
N ARG A 7 -11.17 29.51 7.39
CA ARG A 7 -10.79 30.11 6.11
C ARG A 7 -9.50 29.47 5.61
N ASN A 8 -9.63 28.51 4.69
CA ASN A 8 -8.52 28.04 3.86
C ASN A 8 -8.13 29.15 2.86
N ASN A 9 -7.10 29.93 3.21
CA ASN A 9 -6.48 30.92 2.33
C ASN A 9 -5.50 30.24 1.36
N LEU A 10 -6.01 29.46 0.41
CA LEU A 10 -5.22 29.01 -0.73
C LEU A 10 -5.27 30.09 -1.82
N ARG A 11 -4.11 30.62 -2.22
CA ARG A 11 -4.04 31.54 -3.37
C ARG A 11 -4.39 30.78 -4.64
N PRO A 12 -5.27 31.31 -5.50
CA PRO A 12 -5.53 30.72 -6.81
C PRO A 12 -4.24 30.67 -7.64
N LEU A 13 -3.92 29.50 -8.18
CA LEU A 13 -2.84 29.36 -9.16
C LEU A 13 -3.32 29.96 -10.49
N ALA A 14 -2.52 30.86 -11.06
CA ALA A 14 -2.84 31.49 -12.34
C ALA A 14 -2.84 30.43 -13.46
N PRO A 15 -3.82 30.48 -14.40
CA PRO A 15 -3.84 29.58 -15.56
C PRO A 15 -2.60 29.80 -16.44
N LYS A 16 -2.06 28.71 -16.99
CA LYS A 16 -0.97 28.77 -17.97
C LYS A 16 -1.54 29.41 -19.26
N GLY A 17 -1.06 30.60 -19.60
CA GLY A 17 -1.51 31.32 -20.81
C GLY A 17 -1.15 30.58 -22.10
N PRO A 18 -1.89 30.82 -23.20
CA PRO A 18 -1.63 30.17 -24.49
C PRO A 18 -0.28 30.60 -25.07
N ASP A 19 0.42 29.63 -25.63
CA ASP A 19 1.80 29.70 -26.09
C ASP A 19 2.05 30.91 -27.01
N THR A 20 2.86 31.86 -26.54
CA THR A 20 3.40 32.93 -27.39
C THR A 20 4.80 32.53 -27.84
N GLU A 21 4.98 32.62 -29.14
CA GLU A 21 6.09 32.21 -29.99
C GLU A 21 7.51 32.46 -29.45
N ALA A 22 8.40 31.56 -29.87
CA ALA A 22 9.82 31.52 -29.54
C ALA A 22 10.54 32.84 -29.86
N ARG A 23 11.03 33.50 -28.80
CA ARG A 23 12.06 34.54 -28.92
C ARG A 23 13.43 33.87 -29.10
N PRO A 24 14.23 34.21 -30.15
CA PRO A 24 15.57 33.64 -30.28
C PRO A 24 16.50 34.38 -29.33
N THR A 25 16.67 33.85 -28.12
CA THR A 25 17.75 34.28 -27.24
C THR A 25 19.01 33.51 -27.63
N SER A 26 20.00 34.27 -28.11
CA SER A 26 21.41 33.93 -28.21
C SER A 26 21.84 32.82 -27.24
N ARG A 27 22.39 31.73 -27.79
CA ARG A 27 23.02 30.66 -27.02
C ARG A 27 24.27 31.21 -26.33
N SER A 28 24.19 31.49 -25.03
CA SER A 28 25.38 31.54 -24.18
C SER A 28 25.73 30.12 -23.73
N PRO A 29 27.03 29.80 -23.54
CA PRO A 29 27.45 28.43 -23.26
C PRO A 29 27.06 28.06 -21.82
N GLU A 30 26.41 26.92 -21.68
CA GLU A 30 26.51 26.05 -20.50
C GLU A 30 26.32 26.74 -19.14
N GLU A 31 25.19 27.41 -18.93
CA GLU A 31 24.71 27.62 -17.56
C GLU A 31 24.28 26.25 -17.02
N THR A 32 25.22 25.57 -16.36
CA THR A 32 24.97 24.47 -15.42
C THR A 32 23.95 24.97 -14.41
N ARG A 33 22.66 24.81 -14.75
CA ARG A 33 21.53 25.06 -13.86
C ARG A 33 21.69 24.11 -12.70
N THR A 34 22.38 24.59 -11.65
CA THR A 34 22.72 23.82 -10.46
C THR A 34 21.42 23.22 -9.94
N LYS A 35 21.26 21.92 -10.09
CA LYS A 35 20.03 21.25 -9.67
C LYS A 35 20.03 21.34 -8.15
N ARG A 36 18.87 21.70 -7.58
CA ARG A 36 18.76 21.74 -6.12
C ARG A 36 18.97 20.33 -5.60
N ALA A 37 19.96 20.15 -4.73
CA ALA A 37 20.20 18.86 -4.13
C ALA A 37 18.93 18.36 -3.43
N SER A 38 18.57 17.11 -3.67
CA SER A 38 17.40 16.45 -3.07
C SER A 38 17.57 16.29 -1.56
N THR A 39 18.81 16.23 -1.07
CA THR A 39 19.17 16.21 0.36
C THR A 39 20.49 16.95 0.57
N ALA A 40 20.51 17.90 1.50
CA ALA A 40 21.75 18.59 1.89
C ALA A 40 22.59 17.73 2.84
N CYS A 41 23.92 17.85 2.76
CA CYS A 41 24.84 17.24 3.74
C CYS A 41 24.67 17.86 5.14
N GLY A 42 25.17 17.17 6.18
CA GLY A 42 25.05 17.57 7.58
C GLY A 42 25.55 18.99 7.87
N GLU A 43 26.74 19.34 7.37
CA GLU A 43 27.33 20.67 7.56
C GLU A 43 26.52 21.79 6.90
N CYS A 44 26.07 21.60 5.66
CA CYS A 44 25.22 22.58 4.97
C CYS A 44 23.84 22.71 5.65
N LYS A 45 23.29 21.62 6.20
CA LYS A 45 22.04 21.65 7.00
C LYS A 45 22.23 22.47 8.28
N LEU A 46 23.33 22.27 9.02
CA LEU A 46 23.64 23.02 10.24
C LEU A 46 23.84 24.52 9.96
N ARG A 47 24.55 24.84 8.87
CA ARG A 47 24.89 26.23 8.49
C ARG A 47 23.79 26.96 7.72
N ARG A 48 22.74 26.25 7.30
CA ARG A 48 21.65 26.77 6.46
C ARG A 48 22.14 27.36 5.13
N THR A 49 23.18 26.76 4.53
CA THR A 49 23.75 27.15 3.23
C THR A 49 23.28 26.24 2.09
N LYS A 50 23.39 26.71 0.84
CA LYS A 50 22.99 25.92 -0.34
C LYS A 50 23.95 24.74 -0.54
N CYS A 51 23.43 23.53 -0.46
CA CYS A 51 24.20 22.32 -0.75
C CYS A 51 24.13 21.96 -2.25
N THR A 52 25.27 21.60 -2.83
CA THR A 52 25.48 21.27 -4.25
C THR A 52 25.97 19.83 -4.45
N VAL A 53 25.75 18.96 -3.46
CA VAL A 53 26.33 17.62 -3.41
C VAL A 53 25.94 16.73 -4.61
N ASP A 54 24.70 16.85 -5.09
CA ASP A 54 24.17 16.05 -6.22
C ASP A 54 24.83 16.41 -7.57
N ASP A 55 25.36 17.64 -7.71
CA ASP A 55 26.00 18.11 -8.95
C ASP A 55 27.52 17.83 -8.97
N SER A 56 28.16 17.68 -7.81
CA SER A 56 29.64 17.60 -7.69
C SER A 56 30.18 16.19 -7.42
N GLY A 57 29.33 15.18 -7.23
CA GLY A 57 29.78 13.80 -6.99
C GLY A 57 30.44 13.55 -5.62
N GLY A 58 30.40 14.53 -4.71
CA GLY A 58 30.94 14.47 -3.36
C GLY A 58 32.46 14.70 -3.27
N PRO A 59 32.95 15.60 -2.39
CA PRO A 59 32.23 16.49 -1.47
C PRO A 59 31.51 17.66 -2.17
N CYS A 60 30.49 18.26 -1.53
CA CYS A 60 29.81 19.44 -2.08
C CYS A 60 30.75 20.66 -2.10
N THR A 61 30.45 21.66 -2.95
CA THR A 61 31.34 22.82 -3.17
C THR A 61 31.68 23.54 -1.87
N GLU A 62 30.70 23.73 -0.98
CA GLU A 62 30.89 24.42 0.31
C GLU A 62 31.80 23.63 1.27
N CYS A 63 31.63 22.30 1.31
CA CYS A 63 32.45 21.45 2.17
C CYS A 63 33.87 21.30 1.62
N ALA A 64 34.03 21.25 0.29
CA ALA A 64 35.32 21.24 -0.36
C ALA A 64 36.10 22.54 -0.10
N LEU A 65 35.47 23.71 -0.23
CA LEU A 65 36.09 25.02 0.01
C LEU A 65 36.57 25.19 1.46
N HIS A 66 35.84 24.63 2.42
CA HIS A 66 36.15 24.76 3.84
C HIS A 66 36.87 23.54 4.44
N ASN A 67 37.28 22.57 3.62
CA ASN A 67 37.89 21.30 4.06
C ASN A 67 37.09 20.62 5.19
N ARG A 68 35.77 20.54 5.02
CA ARG A 68 34.84 19.94 5.98
C ARG A 68 34.39 18.56 5.53
N GLU A 69 33.99 17.75 6.48
CA GLU A 69 33.40 16.44 6.21
C GLU A 69 32.00 16.59 5.60
N CYS A 70 31.81 16.06 4.38
CA CYS A 70 30.56 16.16 3.63
C CYS A 70 29.77 14.85 3.71
N ILE A 71 29.10 14.60 4.84
CA ILE A 71 28.25 13.41 5.01
C ILE A 71 26.79 13.73 4.71
N ILE A 72 26.16 12.93 3.86
CA ILE A 72 24.71 12.93 3.66
C ILE A 72 24.11 11.81 4.52
N ASP A 73 23.26 12.19 5.47
CA ASP A 73 22.40 11.24 6.16
C ASP A 73 21.06 11.13 5.42
N GLU A 74 20.89 10.03 4.68
CA GLU A 74 19.66 9.72 3.94
C GLU A 74 18.48 9.39 4.88
N LEU A 75 18.77 8.88 6.08
CA LEU A 75 17.77 8.45 7.07
C LEU A 75 17.19 9.64 7.86
N ALA A 76 17.88 10.79 7.86
CA ALA A 76 17.41 12.01 8.51
C ALA A 76 16.27 12.73 7.76
N ASP A 77 15.99 12.42 6.49
CA ASP A 77 14.87 13.03 5.77
C ASP A 77 13.53 12.44 6.25
N ARG A 78 12.93 13.11 7.24
CA ARG A 78 11.63 12.74 7.82
C ARG A 78 10.52 12.67 6.77
N ARG A 79 10.60 13.41 5.66
CA ARG A 79 9.60 13.32 4.58
C ARG A 79 9.66 11.96 3.88
N ARG A 80 10.85 11.41 3.67
CA ARG A 80 11.02 10.05 3.13
C ARG A 80 10.49 8.99 4.09
N LYS A 81 10.69 9.18 5.41
CA LYS A 81 10.11 8.29 6.44
C LYS A 81 8.58 8.30 6.46
N ILE A 82 7.96 9.48 6.30
CA ILE A 82 6.50 9.61 6.22
C ILE A 82 5.99 8.95 4.93
N ALA A 83 6.59 9.26 3.78
CA ALA A 83 6.20 8.66 2.50
C ALA A 83 6.30 7.13 2.53
N ALA A 84 7.40 6.58 3.07
CA ALA A 84 7.57 5.13 3.20
C ALA A 84 6.47 4.50 4.09
N LYS A 85 6.16 5.13 5.23
CA LYS A 85 5.09 4.66 6.12
C LYS A 85 3.71 4.73 5.46
N GLU A 86 3.41 5.81 4.75
CA GLU A 86 2.14 5.96 4.02
C GLU A 86 2.03 4.92 2.90
N THR A 87 3.12 4.65 2.17
CA THR A 87 3.13 3.59 1.14
C THR A 87 2.91 2.21 1.74
N GLU A 88 3.50 1.92 2.91
CA GLU A 88 3.31 0.65 3.62
C GLU A 88 1.86 0.49 4.09
N GLU A 89 1.26 1.53 4.67
CA GLU A 89 -0.13 1.51 5.10
C GLU A 89 -1.10 1.31 3.92
N ASN A 90 -0.86 2.01 2.81
CA ASN A 90 -1.66 1.84 1.59
C ASN A 90 -1.50 0.44 1.00
N LEU A 91 -0.27 -0.12 1.00
CA LEU A 91 -0.03 -1.49 0.55
C LEU A 91 -0.79 -2.49 1.43
N ARG A 92 -0.76 -2.31 2.76
CA ARG A 92 -1.49 -3.16 3.69
C ARG A 92 -3.01 -3.09 3.45
N ARG A 93 -3.54 -1.89 3.21
CA ARG A 93 -4.97 -1.67 2.93
C ARG A 93 -5.40 -2.39 1.65
N THR A 94 -4.65 -2.19 0.57
CA THR A 94 -4.92 -2.84 -0.72
C THR A 94 -4.79 -4.35 -0.65
N GLN A 95 -3.80 -4.86 0.09
CA GLN A 95 -3.65 -6.31 0.32
C GLN A 95 -4.85 -6.89 1.07
N MET A 96 -5.36 -6.20 2.10
CA MET A 96 -6.54 -6.63 2.84
C MET A 96 -7.80 -6.67 1.96
N GLU A 97 -7.98 -5.66 1.11
CA GLU A 97 -9.09 -5.59 0.15
C GLU A 97 -9.00 -6.74 -0.88
N LEU A 98 -7.84 -6.94 -1.49
CA LEU A 98 -7.61 -8.04 -2.43
C LEU A 98 -7.86 -9.41 -1.79
N GLN A 99 -7.46 -9.59 -0.53
CA GLN A 99 -7.69 -10.83 0.21
C GLN A 99 -9.18 -11.04 0.49
N ALA A 100 -9.94 -9.99 0.82
CA ALA A 100 -11.38 -10.07 1.01
C ALA A 100 -12.10 -10.49 -0.28
N THR A 101 -11.78 -9.83 -1.41
CA THR A 101 -12.35 -10.20 -2.72
C THR A 101 -11.98 -11.62 -3.13
N ARG A 102 -10.73 -12.04 -2.88
CA ARG A 102 -10.30 -13.41 -3.17
C ARG A 102 -11.11 -14.45 -2.39
N ARG A 103 -11.38 -14.21 -1.10
CA ARG A 103 -12.21 -15.09 -0.27
C ARG A 103 -13.65 -15.16 -0.79
N GLU A 104 -14.21 -14.02 -1.19
CA GLU A 104 -15.55 -13.96 -1.78
C GLU A 104 -15.65 -14.74 -3.10
N LEU A 105 -14.66 -14.60 -3.99
CA LEU A 105 -14.62 -15.36 -5.23
C LEU A 105 -14.47 -16.87 -4.99
N GLU A 106 -13.65 -17.27 -4.02
CA GLU A 106 -13.48 -18.68 -3.67
C GLU A 106 -14.77 -19.27 -3.06
N TYR A 107 -15.47 -18.48 -2.24
CA TYR A 107 -16.79 -18.82 -1.73
C TYR A 107 -17.78 -19.07 -2.88
N TYR A 108 -17.92 -18.15 -3.82
CA TYR A 108 -18.86 -18.30 -4.93
C TYR A 108 -18.46 -19.43 -5.89
N ARG A 109 -17.16 -19.61 -6.14
CA ARG A 109 -16.65 -20.73 -6.93
C ARG A 109 -17.02 -22.06 -6.29
N SER A 110 -16.80 -22.20 -4.99
CA SER A 110 -17.14 -23.40 -4.24
C SER A 110 -18.66 -23.63 -4.18
N TYR A 111 -19.45 -22.57 -4.00
CA TYR A 111 -20.90 -22.61 -3.99
C TYR A 111 -21.48 -23.09 -5.33
N VAL A 112 -21.04 -22.51 -6.44
CA VAL A 112 -21.51 -22.92 -7.79
C VAL A 112 -21.09 -24.36 -8.09
N ASN A 113 -19.86 -24.77 -7.72
CA ASN A 113 -19.44 -26.16 -7.89
C ASN A 113 -20.30 -27.13 -7.07
N TYR A 114 -20.65 -26.76 -5.84
CA TYR A 114 -21.53 -27.56 -5.00
C TYR A 114 -22.93 -27.68 -5.59
N LEU A 115 -23.50 -26.58 -6.10
CA LEU A 115 -24.79 -26.58 -6.80
C LEU A 115 -24.75 -27.45 -8.06
N LEU A 116 -23.73 -27.30 -8.91
CA LEU A 116 -23.58 -28.09 -10.13
C LEU A 116 -23.41 -29.58 -9.83
N THR A 117 -22.62 -29.91 -8.81
CA THR A 117 -22.42 -31.30 -8.38
C THR A 117 -23.73 -31.89 -7.88
N SER A 118 -24.47 -31.14 -7.06
CA SER A 118 -25.77 -31.56 -6.56
C SER A 118 -26.77 -31.80 -7.69
N ILE A 119 -26.83 -30.93 -8.70
CA ILE A 119 -27.69 -31.10 -9.88
C ILE A 119 -27.31 -32.35 -10.69
N ARG A 120 -26.00 -32.63 -10.84
CA ARG A 120 -25.52 -33.79 -11.60
C ARG A 120 -25.82 -35.12 -10.92
N SER A 121 -25.94 -35.14 -9.59
CA SER A 121 -26.14 -36.37 -8.82
C SER A 121 -27.54 -36.52 -8.21
N CYS A 122 -28.40 -35.49 -8.27
CA CYS A 122 -29.74 -35.56 -7.70
C CYS A 122 -30.69 -36.41 -8.54
N GLN A 123 -31.71 -36.96 -7.88
CA GLN A 123 -32.83 -37.64 -8.54
C GLN A 123 -33.75 -36.60 -9.22
N GLU A 124 -34.50 -36.98 -10.27
CA GLU A 124 -35.37 -36.06 -11.03
C GLU A 124 -36.38 -35.31 -10.16
N GLY A 125 -36.92 -35.98 -9.13
CA GLY A 125 -37.86 -35.38 -8.17
C GLY A 125 -37.24 -34.27 -7.32
N ASP A 126 -35.95 -34.35 -7.02
CA ASP A 126 -35.23 -33.35 -6.22
C ASP A 126 -34.75 -32.19 -7.09
N LEU A 127 -34.37 -32.45 -8.35
CA LEU A 127 -34.07 -31.39 -9.31
C LEU A 127 -35.22 -30.40 -9.46
N SER A 128 -36.45 -30.89 -9.58
CA SER A 128 -37.66 -30.06 -9.68
C SER A 128 -37.83 -29.15 -8.45
N LYS A 129 -37.51 -29.65 -7.26
CA LYS A 129 -37.58 -28.88 -6.02
C LYS A 129 -36.46 -27.84 -5.94
N ILE A 130 -35.22 -28.20 -6.29
CA ILE A 130 -34.07 -27.27 -6.36
C ILE A 130 -34.42 -26.09 -7.29
N VAL A 131 -34.92 -26.37 -8.49
CA VAL A 131 -35.31 -25.34 -9.46
C VAL A 131 -36.43 -24.45 -8.93
N LYS A 132 -37.42 -25.01 -8.23
CA LYS A 132 -38.50 -24.23 -7.60
C LYS A 132 -37.97 -23.30 -6.52
N VAL A 133 -37.05 -23.75 -5.67
CA VAL A 133 -36.43 -22.94 -4.61
C VAL A 133 -35.67 -21.77 -5.23
N ILE A 134 -34.79 -22.03 -6.21
CA ILE A 134 -34.03 -20.98 -6.91
C ILE A 134 -34.96 -19.96 -7.58
N ARG A 135 -36.01 -20.43 -8.28
CA ARG A 135 -36.98 -19.54 -8.96
C ARG A 135 -37.81 -18.68 -8.01
N ARG A 136 -37.94 -19.06 -6.74
CA ARG A 136 -38.61 -18.25 -5.71
C ARG A 136 -37.74 -17.08 -5.23
N GLY A 137 -36.47 -17.01 -5.62
CA GLY A 137 -35.54 -15.96 -5.20
C GLY A 137 -35.13 -16.10 -3.72
N THR A 138 -35.04 -17.33 -3.22
CA THR A 138 -34.57 -17.62 -1.86
C THR A 138 -33.09 -17.27 -1.69
N SER A 139 -32.63 -17.07 -0.45
CA SER A 139 -31.24 -16.75 -0.18
C SER A 139 -30.31 -17.94 -0.47
N ASP A 140 -29.02 -17.65 -0.68
CA ASP A 140 -27.99 -18.68 -0.86
C ASP A 140 -27.93 -19.66 0.32
N GLU A 141 -28.15 -19.19 1.55
CA GLU A 141 -28.16 -20.02 2.75
C GLU A 141 -29.32 -21.02 2.78
N GLU A 142 -30.50 -20.60 2.32
CA GLU A 142 -31.67 -21.47 2.20
C GLU A 142 -31.47 -22.51 1.10
N ILE A 143 -30.88 -22.11 -0.03
CA ILE A 143 -30.48 -23.02 -1.12
C ILE A 143 -29.48 -24.05 -0.58
N LEU A 144 -28.45 -23.63 0.15
CA LEU A 144 -27.43 -24.51 0.73
C LEU A 144 -28.02 -25.50 1.74
N SER A 145 -28.89 -25.03 2.63
CA SER A 145 -29.59 -25.89 3.59
C SER A 145 -30.35 -26.99 2.85
N TYR A 146 -31.03 -26.65 1.76
CA TYR A 146 -31.75 -27.62 0.95
C TYR A 146 -30.82 -28.61 0.23
N LEU A 147 -29.76 -28.11 -0.41
CA LEU A 147 -28.77 -28.96 -1.11
C LEU A 147 -28.09 -29.97 -0.17
N SER A 148 -27.77 -29.56 1.06
CA SER A 148 -27.16 -30.44 2.08
C SER A 148 -28.04 -31.63 2.49
N GLN A 149 -29.35 -31.53 2.30
CA GLN A 149 -30.30 -32.61 2.61
C GLN A 149 -30.44 -33.61 1.46
N ILE A 150 -30.15 -33.20 0.22
CA ILE A 150 -30.38 -34.01 -0.98
C ILE A 150 -29.14 -34.81 -1.36
N VAL A 151 -27.95 -34.22 -1.22
CA VAL A 151 -26.69 -34.86 -1.62
C VAL A 151 -25.64 -34.68 -0.54
N PRO A 152 -25.19 -35.77 0.12
CA PRO A 152 -23.98 -35.75 0.93
C PRO A 152 -22.76 -35.72 -0.02
N VAL A 153 -22.52 -34.57 -0.66
CA VAL A 153 -21.30 -34.37 -1.45
C VAL A 153 -20.14 -34.27 -0.48
N PHE A 154 -19.10 -35.09 -0.70
CA PHE A 154 -17.86 -35.01 0.05
C PHE A 154 -16.78 -34.34 -0.84
N PRO A 155 -16.08 -33.30 -0.35
CA PRO A 155 -16.31 -32.61 0.91
C PRO A 155 -17.56 -31.72 0.88
N PRO A 156 -18.30 -31.60 2.00
CA PRO A 156 -19.42 -30.67 2.08
C PRO A 156 -18.93 -29.24 1.89
N PHE A 157 -19.73 -28.43 1.21
CA PHE A 157 -19.51 -26.99 1.18
C PHE A 157 -19.65 -26.44 2.60
N ASP A 158 -18.56 -25.92 3.19
CA ASP A 158 -18.62 -25.20 4.45
C ASP A 158 -18.59 -23.67 4.20
N PRO A 159 -19.72 -22.98 4.42
CA PRO A 159 -19.80 -21.53 4.29
C PRO A 159 -18.91 -20.78 5.30
N ARG A 160 -18.42 -21.45 6.36
CA ARG A 160 -17.62 -20.88 7.45
C ARG A 160 -16.12 -21.04 7.20
N THR A 161 -15.67 -22.18 6.70
CA THR A 161 -14.26 -22.39 6.29
C THR A 161 -13.82 -21.33 5.28
N SER A 162 -14.73 -20.95 4.37
CA SER A 162 -14.50 -19.93 3.33
C SER A 162 -14.50 -18.48 3.84
N ARG A 163 -15.05 -18.22 5.04
CA ARG A 163 -15.16 -16.86 5.61
C ARG A 163 -14.18 -16.57 6.75
N GLY A 164 -13.54 -17.59 7.36
CA GLY A 164 -12.91 -17.44 8.67
C GLY A 164 -11.58 -18.14 8.94
N SER A 165 -10.90 -18.73 7.95
CA SER A 165 -9.55 -19.27 8.17
C SER A 165 -8.48 -18.28 7.66
N ASP A 166 -7.39 -18.16 8.41
CA ASP A 166 -6.20 -17.30 8.18
C ASP A 166 -6.20 -15.94 8.91
N LEU A 167 -6.31 -16.02 10.23
CA LEU A 167 -5.65 -15.11 11.19
C LEU A 167 -4.73 -15.97 12.08
N MET A 168 -3.60 -16.42 11.53
CA MET A 168 -2.47 -16.94 12.30
C MET A 168 -1.19 -16.47 11.62
N ASP A 169 -0.85 -15.19 11.77
CA ASP A 169 0.52 -14.72 11.55
C ASP A 169 1.27 -14.80 12.88
N GLY A 170 2.24 -15.71 12.92
CA GLY A 170 3.03 -16.05 14.08
C GLY A 170 3.87 -14.88 14.61
N GLU A 171 3.78 -14.69 15.92
CA GLU A 171 4.77 -13.97 16.71
C GLU A 171 6.09 -14.76 16.69
N ASN A 172 7.00 -14.40 15.76
CA ASN A 172 8.40 -14.77 15.90
C ASN A 172 9.09 -13.73 16.78
N GLY A 173 9.34 -14.13 18.03
CA GLY A 173 10.00 -13.33 19.05
C GLY A 173 11.42 -12.92 18.67
N LEU A 174 11.65 -11.60 18.57
CA LEU A 174 12.98 -11.04 18.76
C LEU A 174 13.25 -10.93 20.26
N THR A 175 14.07 -11.85 20.77
CA THR A 175 14.69 -11.74 22.09
C THR A 175 15.69 -10.57 22.09
N PRO A 176 15.66 -9.66 23.09
CA PRO A 176 16.73 -8.69 23.24
C PRO A 176 17.95 -9.37 23.86
N GLY A 177 18.99 -9.57 23.05
CA GLY A 177 20.29 -10.04 23.50
C GLY A 177 20.86 -9.13 24.59
N ARG A 178 21.09 -9.72 25.78
CA ARG A 178 21.81 -9.09 26.89
C ARG A 178 23.23 -8.76 26.41
N ARG A 179 23.62 -7.48 26.48
CA ARG A 179 25.01 -7.06 26.34
C ARG A 179 25.80 -7.53 27.57
N ALA A 180 26.85 -8.31 27.33
CA ALA A 180 27.86 -8.64 28.32
C ALA A 180 28.66 -7.37 28.71
N PRO A 181 29.12 -7.22 29.96
CA PRO A 181 30.04 -6.16 30.34
C PRO A 181 31.45 -6.48 29.81
N GLY A 182 32.04 -5.53 29.07
CA GLY A 182 33.43 -5.61 28.63
C GLY A 182 34.44 -5.41 29.78
N PRO A 183 35.69 -5.89 29.64
CA PRO A 183 36.66 -5.85 30.72
C PRO A 183 37.23 -4.44 30.92
N ALA A 184 37.38 -4.06 32.18
CA ALA A 184 38.13 -2.90 32.61
C ALA A 184 39.62 -3.12 32.35
N TYR A 185 40.26 -2.23 31.60
CA TYR A 185 41.71 -2.10 31.59
C TYR A 185 42.11 -0.79 32.29
N ARG A 186 43.10 -0.96 33.17
CA ARG A 186 43.83 0.07 33.93
C ARG A 186 44.65 0.97 33.02
#